data_AF-A0A428YYW9-F1
#
_entry.id   AF-A0A428YYW9-F1
#
_cell.length_a   1.000
_cell.length_b   1.000
_cell.length_c   1.000
_cell.angle_alpha   90.00
_cell.angle_beta   90.00
_cell.angle_gamma   90.00
#
_symmetry.space_group_name_H-M   'P 1'
#
loop_
_entity.id
_entity.type
_entity.pdbx_description
1 polymer ?
#
loop_
_entity_poly.entity_id
_entity_poly.type
_entity_poly.pdbx_seq_one_letter_code
_entity_poly.pdbx_strand_id
1 'polypeptide(L)' 'VMLIELTRRASIALEHARRFEHNRDIAETLQRALLTELPTADGLSLAARYLPATRGLNVGGDWYDAIRQPDGSLIT' A
#
# COMPACT_ATOMS: atom_id res chain seq x y z
N VAL A 1 38.89 -17.46 7.78
CA VAL A 1 38.01 -16.71 8.72
C VAL A 1 37.31 -15.54 8.03
N MET A 2 38.02 -14.64 7.35
CA MET A 2 37.42 -13.48 6.68
C MET A 2 36.34 -13.84 5.64
N LEU A 3 36.57 -14.86 4.80
CA LEU A 3 35.59 -15.31 3.79
C LEU A 3 34.29 -15.83 4.44
N ILE A 4 34.39 -16.58 5.53
CA ILE A 4 33.21 -17.11 6.26
C ILE A 4 32.39 -15.97 6.84
N GLU A 5 33.05 -14.98 7.42
CA GLU A 5 32.37 -13.81 7.98
C GLU A 5 31.71 -12.94 6.91
N LEU A 6 32.36 -12.78 5.75
CA LEU A 6 31.76 -12.10 4.60
C LEU A 6 30.53 -12.84 4.09
N THR A 7 30.63 -14.15 3.87
CA THR A 7 29.51 -14.99 3.44
C THR A 7 28.36 -14.91 4.43
N ARG A 8 28.65 -14.99 5.74
CA ARG A 8 27.62 -14.90 6.78
C ARG A 8 26.87 -13.57 6.73
N ARG A 9 27.58 -12.44 6.65
CA ARG A 9 26.96 -11.11 6.56
C ARG A 9 26.15 -10.93 5.27
N ALA A 10 26.70 -11.40 4.15
CA ALA A 10 26.00 -11.35 2.86
C ALA A 10 24.70 -12.16 2.88
N SER A 11 24.72 -13.37 3.45
CA SER A 11 23.52 -14.21 3.58
C SER A 11 22.44 -13.55 4.44
N ILE A 12 22.82 -12.94 5.56
CA ILE A 12 21.87 -12.23 6.44
C ILE A 12 21.26 -11.02 5.70
N ALA A 13 22.11 -10.21 5.06
CA ALA A 13 21.65 -9.05 4.31
C ALA A 13 20.71 -9.44 3.16
N LEU A 14 21.01 -10.52 2.45
CA LEU A 14 20.17 -11.03 1.36
C LEU A 14 18.82 -11.54 1.87
N GLU A 15 18.81 -12.30 2.97
CA GLU A 15 17.58 -12.78 3.58
C GLU A 15 16.70 -11.62 4.07
N HIS A 16 17.32 -10.60 4.69
CA HIS A 16 16.61 -9.39 5.11
C HIS A 16 16.01 -8.64 3.92
N ALA A 17 16.75 -8.48 2.82
CA ALA A 17 16.26 -7.84 1.61
C ALA A 17 15.06 -8.61 1.03
N ARG A 18 15.15 -9.94 0.91
CA ARG A 18 14.06 -10.78 0.41
C ARG A 18 12.80 -10.68 1.27
N ARG A 19 12.94 -10.74 2.59
CA ARG A 19 11.81 -10.59 3.52
C ARG A 19 11.18 -9.21 3.43
N PHE A 20 12.00 -8.18 3.32
CA PHE A 20 11.52 -6.81 3.18
C PHE A 20 10.72 -6.64 1.88
N GLU A 21 11.24 -7.13 0.75
CA GLU A 21 10.55 -7.11 -0.54
C GLU A 21 9.21 -7.86 -0.47
N HIS A 22 9.21 -9.07 0.08
CA HIS A 22 8.00 -9.87 0.22
C HIS A 22 6.91 -9.18 1.07
N ASN A 23 7.29 -8.65 2.24
CA ASN A 23 6.37 -7.93 3.11
C ASN A 23 5.83 -6.67 2.45
N ARG A 24 6.68 -5.96 1.70
CA ARG A 24 6.27 -4.78 0.94
C ARG A 24 5.25 -5.16 -0.13
N ASP A 25 5.49 -6.22 -0.89
CA ASP A 25 4.60 -6.64 -1.97
C ASP A 25 3.22 -7.08 -1.43
N ILE A 26 3.19 -7.75 -0.26
CA ILE A 26 1.94 -8.06 0.45
C ILE A 26 1.21 -6.78 0.85
N ALA A 27 1.92 -5.84 1.47
CA ALA A 27 1.33 -4.58 1.94
C ALA A 27 0.78 -3.74 0.78
N GLU A 28 1.50 -3.69 -0.35
CA GLU A 28 1.07 -2.99 -1.56
C GLU A 28 -0.17 -3.65 -2.16
N THR A 29 -0.23 -4.98 -2.18
CA THR A 29 -1.39 -5.74 -2.66
C THR A 29 -2.62 -5.46 -1.80
N LEU A 30 -2.47 -5.54 -0.46
CA LEU A 30 -3.55 -5.24 0.48
C LEU A 30 -4.03 -3.80 0.34
N GLN A 31 -3.11 -2.84 0.29
CA GLN A 31 -3.48 -1.44 0.14
C GLN A 31 -4.26 -1.19 -1.14
N ARG A 32 -3.80 -1.72 -2.29
CA ARG A 32 -4.53 -1.57 -3.56
C ARG A 32 -5.93 -2.17 -3.50
N ALA A 33 -6.10 -3.29 -2.78
CA ALA A 33 -7.41 -3.91 -2.57
C ALA A 33 -8.33 -3.10 -1.64
N LEU A 34 -7.77 -2.23 -0.79
CA LEU A 34 -8.52 -1.34 0.10
C LEU A 34 -8.92 -0.01 -0.54
N LEU A 35 -8.36 0.35 -1.70
CA LEU A 35 -8.76 1.57 -2.41
C LEU A 35 -10.10 1.34 -3.12
N THR A 36 -11.15 2.01 -2.65
CA THR A 36 -12.50 1.89 -3.24
C THR A 36 -12.61 2.69 -4.53
N GLU A 37 -13.36 2.18 -5.51
CA GLU A 37 -13.85 2.99 -6.63
C GLU A 37 -14.89 3.98 -6.13
N LEU A 38 -14.77 5.26 -6.50
CA LEU A 38 -15.71 6.27 -6.04
C LEU A 38 -17.08 6.07 -6.71
N PRO A 39 -18.19 6.11 -5.94
CA PRO A 39 -19.53 5.96 -6.49
C PRO A 39 -19.92 7.19 -7.31
N THR A 40 -20.83 6.99 -8.26
CA THR A 40 -21.50 8.12 -8.92
C THR A 40 -22.54 8.72 -7.97
N ALA A 41 -22.53 10.04 -7.81
CA ALA A 41 -23.46 10.77 -6.96
C ALA A 41 -24.09 11.94 -7.72
N ASP A 42 -25.41 12.06 -7.63
CA ASP A 42 -26.16 13.05 -8.39
C ASP A 42 -25.78 14.47 -7.94
N GLY A 43 -25.31 15.30 -8.87
CA GLY A 43 -24.90 16.67 -8.59
C GLY A 43 -23.52 16.82 -7.91
N LEU A 44 -22.76 15.74 -7.71
CA LEU A 44 -21.43 15.76 -7.11
C LEU A 44 -20.41 15.06 -8.00
N SER A 45 -19.23 15.66 -8.16
CA SER A 45 -18.08 15.03 -8.79
C SER A 45 -17.07 14.63 -7.72
N LEU A 46 -16.77 13.33 -7.64
CA LEU A 46 -15.81 12.78 -6.69
C LEU A 46 -14.50 12.47 -7.41
N ALA A 47 -13.37 12.77 -6.77
CA ALA A 47 -12.04 12.39 -7.24
C ALA A 47 -11.16 11.99 -6.05
N ALA A 48 -10.41 10.91 -6.20
CA ALA A 48 -9.45 10.44 -5.21
C ALA A 48 -8.13 10.11 -5.90
N ARG A 49 -7.02 10.37 -5.21
CA ARG A 49 -5.69 10.02 -5.67
C ARG A 49 -4.85 9.62 -4.48
N TYR A 50 -4.45 8.36 -4.46
CA TYR A 50 -3.53 7.85 -3.46
C TYR A 50 -2.08 8.24 -3.80
N LEU A 51 -1.37 8.85 -2.85
CA LEU A 51 0.05 9.20 -2.98
C LEU A 51 0.85 8.78 -1.76
N PRO A 52 1.66 7.70 -1.85
CA PRO A 52 2.47 7.27 -0.73
C PRO A 52 3.59 8.28 -0.43
N ALA A 53 3.83 8.55 0.85
CA ALA A 53 4.86 9.50 1.30
C ALA A 53 6.30 9.06 0.96
N THR A 54 6.55 7.75 0.97
CA THR A 54 7.90 7.19 0.79
C THR A 54 8.03 6.48 -0.56
N ARG A 55 8.89 7.02 -1.42
CA ARG A 55 9.28 6.34 -2.68
C ARG A 55 9.95 5.00 -2.35
N GLY A 56 9.47 3.93 -2.97
CA GLY A 56 10.02 2.58 -2.84
C GLY A 56 9.32 1.68 -1.84
N LEU A 57 8.58 2.25 -0.87
CA LEU A 57 7.61 1.48 -0.06
C LEU A 57 6.25 1.39 -0.74
N ASN A 58 5.84 2.44 -1.47
CA ASN A 58 4.55 2.55 -2.18
C ASN A 58 3.30 2.33 -1.31
N VAL A 59 3.48 2.21 0.01
CA VAL A 59 2.46 1.93 1.00
C VAL A 59 2.50 3.01 2.09
N GLY A 60 1.33 3.38 2.59
CA GLY A 60 1.13 4.38 3.64
C GLY A 60 -0.13 4.08 4.45
N GLY A 61 -0.35 4.83 5.54
CA GLY A 61 -1.48 4.62 6.44
C GLY A 61 -2.77 5.36 6.04
N ASP A 62 -2.69 6.24 5.05
CA ASP A 62 -3.85 6.98 4.58
C ASP A 62 -4.78 6.06 3.78
N TRP A 63 -6.08 6.33 3.86
CA TRP A 63 -7.11 5.61 3.13
C TRP A 63 -8.28 6.56 2.88
N TYR A 64 -9.12 6.23 1.91
CA TYR A 64 -10.35 6.96 1.61
C TYR A 64 -11.44 5.95 1.30
N ASP A 65 -12.68 6.31 1.58
CA ASP A 65 -13.85 5.57 1.14
C ASP A 65 -14.98 6.53 0.81
N ALA A 66 -15.91 6.09 -0.03
CA ALA A 66 -17.12 6.84 -0.32
C ALA A 66 -18.24 5.86 -0.65
N ILE A 67 -19.33 5.92 0.11
CA ILE A 67 -20.42 4.95 0.01
C ILE A 67 -21.73 5.71 -0.21
N ARG A 68 -22.46 5.33 -1.28
CA ARG A 68 -23.80 5.86 -1.57
C ARG A 68 -24.84 5.13 -0.74
N GLN A 69 -25.64 5.88 0.01
CA GLN A 69 -26.74 5.35 0.80
C GLN A 69 -28.01 5.18 -0.05
N PRO A 70 -29.01 4.39 0.41
CA PRO A 70 -30.27 4.19 -0.32
C PRO A 70 -31.06 5.49 -0.58
N ASP A 71 -30.92 6.49 0.29
CA ASP A 71 -31.56 7.80 0.14
C ASP A 71 -30.81 8.76 -0.81
N GLY A 72 -29.68 8.30 -1.38
CA GLY A 72 -28.85 9.07 -2.30
C GLY A 72 -27.79 9.94 -1.64
N SER A 73 -27.73 9.99 -0.30
CA SER A 73 -26.64 10.67 0.41
C SER A 73 -25.32 9.90 0.32
N LEU A 74 -24.21 10.59 0.59
CA LEU A 74 -22.86 10.01 0.62
C LEU A 74 -22.30 10.02 2.03
N ILE A 75 -21.69 8.91 2.42
CA ILE A 75 -20.78 8.83 3.58
C ILE A 75 -19.36 8.72 3.03
N THR A 76 -18.45 9.50 3.60
CA THR A 76 -17.00 9.47 3.35
C THR A 76 -16.25 9.31 4.65
#